data_AF-A0A0J7Z3W9-F1
#
_entry.id   AF-A0A0J7Z3W9-F1
#
_cell.length_a   1.000
_cell.length_b   1.000
_cell.length_c   1.000
_cell.angle_alpha   90.00
_cell.angle_beta   90.00
_cell.angle_gamma   90.00
#
_symmetry.space_group_name_H-M   'P 1'
#
loop_
_entity.id
_entity.type
_entity.pdbx_description
1 polymer ?
#
loop_
_entity_poly.entity_id
_entity_poly.type
_entity_poly.pdbx_seq_one_letter_code
_entity_poly.pdbx_strand_id
1 'polypeptide(L)'
;MAQATTDRSLSRRAMLKLAGAAGAGAGAIGAATETASAVPTAPKGGFAHPALLHTQADFDRMAEKVKAGAQPWTDGWERLLSSRDSATDYLPRPVATVIRGGEGANVHLLFRDTAQP
;
A
#
# COMPACT_ATOMS: atom_id res chain seq x y z
N MET A 1 -75.18 -4.20 -8.24
CA MET A 1 -75.23 -2.84 -7.66
C MET A 1 -73.91 -2.60 -6.95
N ALA A 2 -73.30 -1.46 -7.25
CA ALA A 2 -71.91 -1.13 -7.04
C ALA A 2 -71.54 -0.94 -5.57
N GLN A 3 -70.32 -1.35 -5.24
CA GLN A 3 -69.71 -1.27 -3.93
C GLN A 3 -69.28 0.16 -3.60
N ALA A 4 -69.52 0.55 -2.35
CA ALA A 4 -68.96 1.75 -1.73
C ALA A 4 -67.45 1.60 -1.52
N THR A 5 -66.70 2.66 -1.81
CA THR A 5 -65.29 2.79 -1.46
C THR A 5 -65.10 4.00 -0.55
N THR A 6 -64.81 3.75 0.73
CA THR A 6 -64.14 4.72 1.60
C THR A 6 -62.67 4.33 1.65
N ASP A 7 -61.84 5.27 1.22
CA ASP A 7 -60.40 5.20 1.08
C ASP A 7 -59.70 4.99 2.44
N ARG A 8 -58.82 3.99 2.51
CA ARG A 8 -57.96 3.71 3.68
C ARG A 8 -56.53 3.66 3.17
N SER A 9 -55.80 4.75 3.40
CA SER A 9 -54.43 4.95 2.94
C SER A 9 -53.50 3.80 3.37
N LEU A 10 -52.96 3.08 2.38
CA LEU A 10 -52.08 1.95 2.60
C LEU A 10 -50.64 2.43 2.83
N SER A 11 -50.12 2.12 4.02
CA SER A 11 -48.77 2.44 4.47
C SER A 11 -47.70 1.73 3.65
N ARG A 12 -46.63 2.47 3.30
CA ARG A 12 -45.44 2.07 2.51
C ARG A 12 -44.72 0.83 3.03
N ARG A 13 -45.09 0.36 4.22
CA ARG A 13 -44.55 -0.84 4.87
C ARG A 13 -45.02 -2.15 4.23
N ALA A 14 -46.09 -2.14 3.44
CA ALA A 14 -46.57 -3.31 2.70
C ALA A 14 -45.83 -3.55 1.37
N MET A 15 -45.10 -2.57 0.86
CA MET A 15 -44.40 -2.62 -0.44
C MET A 15 -43.06 -3.37 -0.41
N LEU A 16 -42.61 -3.86 0.75
CA LEU A 16 -41.29 -4.49 0.87
C LEU A 16 -41.33 -5.93 1.39
N LYS A 17 -42.37 -6.69 1.00
CA LYS A 17 -42.42 -8.14 1.19
C LYS A 17 -43.23 -8.79 0.06
N LEU A 18 -42.62 -9.08 -1.10
CA LEU A 18 -42.78 -10.33 -1.85
C LEU A 18 -41.98 -10.33 -3.17
N ALA A 19 -41.39 -11.49 -3.48
CA ALA A 19 -40.81 -11.95 -4.75
C ALA A 19 -39.32 -11.63 -4.98
N GLY A 20 -38.46 -12.60 -5.31
CA GLY A 20 -38.72 -14.02 -5.57
C GLY A 20 -37.47 -14.71 -6.14
N ALA A 21 -37.47 -16.04 -6.10
CA ALA A 21 -36.56 -16.88 -6.88
C ALA A 21 -37.28 -17.35 -8.17
N ALA A 22 -36.67 -17.18 -9.35
CA ALA A 22 -36.88 -17.98 -10.56
C ALA A 22 -35.86 -17.57 -11.66
N GLY A 23 -35.41 -18.55 -12.44
CA GLY A 23 -34.26 -18.44 -13.36
C GLY A 23 -34.52 -17.86 -14.76
N ALA A 24 -33.38 -17.74 -15.47
CA ALA A 24 -33.12 -17.52 -16.90
C ALA A 24 -33.89 -16.42 -17.66
N GLY A 25 -33.26 -15.25 -17.80
CA GLY A 25 -33.68 -14.17 -18.69
C GLY A 25 -32.53 -13.19 -18.99
N ALA A 26 -32.39 -12.83 -20.27
CA ALA A 26 -31.26 -12.09 -20.84
C ALA A 26 -31.11 -10.65 -20.30
N GLY A 27 -29.86 -10.30 -19.98
CA GLY A 27 -29.25 -9.01 -20.34
C GLY A 27 -29.76 -7.75 -19.64
N ALA A 28 -29.85 -7.74 -18.31
CA ALA A 28 -30.03 -6.50 -17.56
C ALA A 28 -28.68 -5.96 -17.09
N ILE A 29 -28.36 -4.76 -17.59
CA ILE A 29 -27.29 -3.85 -17.16
C ILE A 29 -26.82 -4.08 -15.71
N GLY A 30 -25.56 -4.53 -15.59
CA GLY A 30 -24.91 -4.73 -14.31
C GLY A 30 -24.90 -3.43 -13.52
N ALA A 31 -25.61 -3.44 -12.39
CA ALA A 31 -25.51 -2.40 -11.39
C ALA A 31 -24.03 -2.24 -11.02
N ALA A 32 -23.50 -1.04 -11.25
CA ALA A 32 -22.17 -0.65 -10.80
C ALA A 32 -22.12 -0.88 -9.28
N THR A 33 -21.48 -1.96 -8.86
CA THR A 33 -21.00 -2.10 -7.49
C THR A 33 -19.90 -1.06 -7.34
N GLU A 34 -20.25 0.09 -6.78
CA GLU A 34 -19.27 1.01 -6.21
C GLU A 34 -18.49 0.22 -5.16
N THR A 35 -17.30 -0.22 -5.54
CA THR A 35 -16.32 -0.71 -4.60
C THR A 35 -15.88 0.52 -3.81
N ALA A 36 -16.48 0.69 -2.63
CA ALA A 36 -15.95 1.62 -1.65
C ALA A 36 -14.49 1.25 -1.43
N SER A 37 -13.57 2.13 -1.86
CA SER A 37 -12.16 2.06 -1.47
C SER A 37 -12.12 2.15 0.04
N ALA A 38 -12.03 0.99 0.69
CA ALA A 38 -11.75 0.90 2.09
C ALA A 38 -10.37 1.51 2.31
N VAL A 39 -10.29 2.61 3.05
CA VAL A 39 -9.02 3.08 3.59
C VAL A 39 -8.50 1.95 4.49
N PRO A 40 -7.35 1.34 4.18
CA PRO A 40 -6.84 0.25 5.00
C PRO A 40 -6.61 0.80 6.40
N THR A 41 -7.42 0.32 7.35
CA THR A 41 -7.15 0.55 8.77
C THR A 41 -5.85 -0.18 9.08
N ALA A 42 -4.81 0.58 9.49
CA ALA A 42 -3.54 0.00 9.86
C ALA A 42 -3.77 -1.13 10.88
N PRO A 43 -3.20 -2.33 10.67
CA PRO A 43 -3.33 -3.42 11.62
C PRO A 43 -2.87 -2.94 13.01
N LYS A 44 -3.63 -3.29 14.06
CA LYS A 44 -3.26 -3.02 15.47
C LYS A 44 -2.15 -3.97 15.95
N GLY A 45 -1.07 -4.06 15.18
CA GLY A 45 0.17 -4.77 15.48
C GLY A 45 1.33 -3.87 15.08
N GLY A 46 2.50 -4.05 15.71
CA GLY A 46 3.69 -3.26 15.38
C GLY A 46 4.07 -3.29 13.90
N PHE A 47 5.06 -2.51 13.50
CA PHE A 47 5.56 -2.52 12.12
C PHE A 47 5.98 -3.95 11.71
N ALA A 48 5.23 -4.54 10.77
CA ALA A 48 5.58 -5.82 10.18
C ALA A 48 6.60 -5.57 9.06
N HIS A 49 7.86 -5.91 9.31
CA HIS A 49 8.93 -5.76 8.32
C HIS A 49 8.95 -6.97 7.36
N PRO A 50 9.16 -6.77 6.05
CA PRO A 50 9.30 -5.48 5.34
C PRO A 50 7.99 -4.68 5.27
N ALA A 51 8.09 -3.37 5.49
CA ALA A 51 6.96 -2.43 5.52
C ALA A 51 7.16 -1.29 4.51
N LEU A 52 6.21 -0.34 4.48
CA LEU A 52 6.14 0.80 3.57
C LEU A 52 5.75 0.39 2.14
N LEU A 53 6.53 0.82 1.14
CA LEU A 53 6.22 0.66 -0.29
C LEU A 53 6.57 -0.72 -0.85
N HIS A 54 7.24 -1.58 -0.07
CA HIS A 54 7.72 -2.87 -0.52
C HIS A 54 7.19 -4.01 0.34
N THR A 55 6.86 -5.11 -0.31
CA THR A 55 6.49 -6.38 0.33
C THR A 55 7.63 -7.38 0.27
N GLN A 56 7.58 -8.44 1.09
CA GLN A 56 8.55 -9.53 0.99
C GLN A 56 8.57 -10.18 -0.40
N ALA A 57 7.40 -10.38 -1.01
CA ALA A 57 7.28 -10.94 -2.35
C ALA A 57 7.97 -10.08 -3.42
N ASP A 58 8.07 -8.76 -3.22
CA ASP A 58 8.82 -7.89 -4.12
C ASP A 58 10.32 -8.13 -4.03
N PHE A 59 10.85 -8.31 -2.82
CA PHE A 59 12.26 -8.63 -2.61
C PHE A 59 12.62 -10.00 -3.17
N ASP A 60 11.76 -11.01 -2.95
CA ASP A 60 11.97 -12.35 -3.47
C ASP A 60 12.03 -12.34 -5.00
N ARG A 61 11.09 -11.65 -5.64
CA ARG A 61 11.08 -11.46 -7.10
C ARG A 61 12.36 -10.78 -7.60
N MET A 62 12.83 -9.72 -6.93
CA MET A 62 14.07 -9.06 -7.32
C MET A 62 15.29 -9.98 -7.18
N ALA A 63 15.38 -10.73 -6.08
CA ALA A 63 16.46 -11.66 -5.83
C ALA A 63 16.50 -12.79 -6.88
N GLU A 64 15.35 -13.34 -7.27
CA GLU A 64 15.26 -14.34 -8.35
C GLU A 64 15.75 -13.77 -9.69
N LYS A 65 15.36 -12.54 -10.05
CA LYS A 65 15.78 -11.88 -11.29
C LYS A 65 17.27 -11.60 -11.33
N VAL A 66 17.86 -11.14 -10.22
CA VAL A 66 19.31 -10.92 -10.10
C VAL A 66 20.05 -12.26 -10.22
N LYS A 67 19.59 -13.32 -9.52
CA LYS A 67 20.19 -14.67 -9.64
C LYS A 67 20.13 -15.22 -11.06
N ALA A 68 19.06 -14.93 -11.79
CA ALA A 68 18.90 -15.32 -13.19
C ALA A 68 19.66 -14.42 -14.18
N GLY A 69 20.35 -13.36 -13.70
CA GLY A 69 21.05 -12.40 -14.56
C GLY A 69 20.13 -11.58 -15.47
N ALA A 70 18.86 -11.44 -15.12
CA ALA A 70 17.86 -10.79 -15.98
C ALA A 70 17.99 -9.26 -15.95
N GLN A 71 17.94 -8.64 -17.13
CA GLN A 71 17.88 -7.18 -17.24
C GLN A 71 16.45 -6.65 -17.05
N PRO A 72 16.25 -5.47 -16.40
CA PRO A 72 17.28 -4.52 -15.92
C PRO A 72 17.76 -4.75 -14.47
N TRP A 73 17.41 -5.86 -13.83
CA TRP A 73 17.70 -6.09 -12.40
C TRP A 73 19.19 -6.22 -12.10
N THR A 74 19.94 -6.89 -12.97
CA THR A 74 21.40 -7.01 -12.82
C THR A 74 22.08 -5.65 -12.84
N ASP A 75 21.78 -4.79 -13.83
CA ASP A 75 22.34 -3.44 -13.91
C ASP A 75 21.97 -2.60 -12.66
N GLY A 76 20.74 -2.73 -12.18
CA GLY A 76 20.30 -2.07 -10.95
C GLY A 76 21.09 -2.54 -9.72
N TRP A 77 21.33 -3.85 -9.62
CA TRP A 77 22.10 -4.46 -8.53
C TRP A 77 23.57 -4.02 -8.56
N GLU A 78 24.21 -4.02 -9.73
CA GLU A 78 25.58 -3.54 -9.88
C GLU A 78 25.72 -2.07 -9.51
N ARG A 79 24.74 -1.22 -9.89
CA ARG A 79 24.72 0.18 -9.49
C ARG A 79 24.60 0.34 -7.97
N LEU A 80 23.79 -0.49 -7.31
CA LEU A 80 23.69 -0.49 -5.85
C LEU A 80 25.04 -0.87 -5.22
N LEU A 81 25.68 -1.94 -5.68
CA LEU A 81 26.99 -2.37 -5.18
C LEU A 81 28.10 -1.34 -5.42
N SER A 82 28.01 -0.55 -6.48
CA SER A 82 28.96 0.54 -6.75
C SER A 82 28.77 1.76 -5.84
N SER A 83 27.67 1.82 -5.09
CA SER A 83 27.39 2.93 -4.18
C SER A 83 28.29 2.85 -2.95
N ARG A 84 28.93 3.98 -2.66
CA ARG A 84 29.69 4.21 -1.42
C ARG A 84 28.91 3.88 -0.15
N ASP A 85 27.60 4.13 -0.16
CA ASP A 85 26.76 3.91 1.02
C ASP A 85 26.38 2.44 1.22
N SER A 86 26.73 1.57 0.27
CA SER A 86 26.62 0.11 0.38
C SER A 86 27.93 -0.57 0.75
N ALA A 87 29.02 0.20 0.91
CA ALA A 87 30.32 -0.31 1.28
C ALA A 87 30.35 -0.72 2.76
N THR A 88 31.09 -1.79 3.07
CA THR A 88 31.21 -2.34 4.43
C THR A 88 32.51 -1.95 5.13
N ASP A 89 33.36 -1.17 4.47
CA ASP A 89 34.68 -0.74 4.94
C ASP A 89 34.68 0.72 5.43
N TYR A 90 33.53 1.25 5.82
CA TYR A 90 33.41 2.60 6.31
C TYR A 90 34.22 2.81 7.59
N LEU A 91 35.04 3.86 7.62
CA LEU A 91 35.76 4.29 8.81
C LEU A 91 35.06 5.52 9.43
N PRO A 92 34.51 5.40 10.66
CA PRO A 92 33.85 6.51 11.32
C PRO A 92 34.76 7.72 11.54
N ARG A 93 34.20 8.92 11.45
CA ARG A 93 34.91 10.19 11.63
C ARG A 93 34.26 11.05 12.71
N PRO A 94 34.32 10.63 13.98
CA PRO A 94 33.64 11.31 15.07
C PRO A 94 34.22 12.72 15.29
N VAL A 95 33.32 13.67 15.55
CA VAL A 95 33.66 15.06 15.88
C VAL A 95 33.02 15.42 17.23
N ALA A 96 33.73 16.20 18.04
CA ALA A 96 33.27 16.55 19.39
C ALA A 96 32.00 17.42 19.40
N THR A 97 31.85 18.30 18.41
CA THR A 97 30.72 19.23 18.29
C THR A 97 30.11 19.17 16.90
N VAL A 98 28.79 18.97 16.84
CA VAL A 98 28.02 18.98 15.59
C VAL A 98 27.36 20.34 15.38
N ILE A 99 27.67 20.99 14.27
CA ILE A 99 27.12 22.25 13.82
C ILE A 99 26.07 21.96 12.73
N ARG A 100 24.81 22.31 13.00
CA ARG A 100 23.68 22.12 12.08
C ARG A 100 23.33 23.44 11.40
N GLY A 101 23.86 23.65 10.19
CA GLY A 101 23.61 24.83 9.35
C GLY A 101 24.62 25.97 9.55
N GLY A 102 24.64 26.91 8.60
CA GLY A 102 25.60 28.02 8.59
C GLY A 102 27.01 27.63 8.18
N GLU A 103 27.95 28.56 8.38
CA GLU A 103 29.37 28.35 8.09
C GLU A 103 29.95 27.25 9.01
N GLY A 104 30.74 26.34 8.44
CA GLY A 104 31.33 25.22 9.20
C GLY A 104 30.37 24.08 9.56
N ALA A 105 29.18 24.01 8.95
CA ALA A 105 28.22 22.93 9.19
C ALA A 105 28.83 21.54 8.87
N ASN A 106 28.81 20.65 9.86
CA ASN A 106 29.43 19.31 9.77
C ASN A 106 28.43 18.17 10.04
N VAL A 107 27.12 18.46 10.07
CA VAL A 107 26.04 17.50 10.36
C VAL A 107 26.03 16.24 9.47
N HIS A 108 26.58 16.32 8.27
CA HIS A 108 26.69 15.17 7.37
C HIS A 108 27.60 14.04 7.91
N LEU A 109 28.58 14.37 8.77
CA LEU A 109 29.44 13.37 9.42
C LEU A 109 28.62 12.52 10.40
N LEU A 110 27.78 13.17 11.21
CA LEU A 110 26.90 12.49 12.16
C LEU A 110 25.99 11.48 11.45
N PHE A 111 25.27 11.91 10.39
CA PHE A 111 24.38 11.03 9.63
C PHE A 111 25.11 9.79 9.13
N ARG A 112 26.31 9.97 8.57
CA ARG A 112 27.08 8.91 7.95
C ARG A 112 27.63 7.91 8.97
N ASP A 113 28.16 8.43 10.09
CA ASP A 113 28.67 7.61 11.19
C ASP A 113 27.56 6.78 11.87
N THR A 114 26.32 7.30 11.93
CA THR A 114 25.19 6.55 12.52
C THR A 114 24.53 5.55 11.57
N ALA A 115 24.68 5.74 10.26
CA ALA A 115 24.02 4.92 9.25
C ALA A 115 24.85 3.68 8.86
N GLN A 116 26.16 3.75 9.03
CA GLN A 116 27.11 2.73 8.61
C GLN A 116 27.58 1.92 9.84
N PRO A 117 27.66 0.58 9.76
CA PRO A 117 28.06 -0.29 10.86
C PRO A 117 29.57 -0.24 11.16
#